data_AF-A0AAD0W5W8-F1
#
_entry.id   AF-A0AAD0W5W8-F1
#
_cell.length_a   1.000
_cell.length_b   1.000
_cell.length_c   1.000
_cell.angle_alpha   90.00
_cell.angle_beta   90.00
_cell.angle_gamma   90.00
#
_symmetry.space_group_name_H-M   'P 1'
#
loop_
_entity.id
_entity.type
_entity.pdbx_description
1 polymer ?
#
loop_
_entity_poly.entity_id
_entity_poly.type
_entity_poly.pdbx_seq_one_letter_code
_entity_poly.pdbx_strand_id
1 'polypeptide(L)'
;MFVEAIVNILNIPQANPDPLADTITASATPILQQLQDLLTALRVNAQGRPELETLSQQLDRRYLDVDESITRGTMHLHYASQNLHALLTLMQSCPEDSTLNCDQIVTLLEPVRQELQAGHRLVCSVM
;
A
#
# COMPACT_ATOMS: atom_id res chain seq x y z
N MET A 1 4.91 12.33 37.04
CA MET A 1 5.52 11.02 37.32
C MET A 1 4.75 9.83 36.72
N PHE A 2 3.96 10.00 35.66
CA PHE A 2 3.29 8.90 34.94
C PHE A 2 3.32 9.06 33.41
N VAL A 3 4.14 9.98 32.88
CA VAL A 3 4.32 10.21 31.43
C VAL A 3 5.60 9.53 30.91
N GLU A 4 6.51 9.12 31.80
CA GLU A 4 7.74 8.41 31.44
C GLU A 4 7.57 6.88 31.35
N ALA A 5 6.41 6.33 31.72
CA ALA A 5 6.19 4.88 31.75
C ALA A 5 5.71 4.29 30.41
N ILE A 6 5.13 5.09 29.50
CA ILE A 6 4.57 4.59 28.23
C ILE A 6 5.61 4.63 27.09
N VAL A 7 6.65 5.45 27.21
CA VAL A 7 7.79 5.43 26.27
C VAL A 7 8.64 4.16 26.43
N ASN A 8 8.50 3.43 27.55
CA ASN A 8 9.40 2.33 27.91
C ASN A 8 8.90 0.91 27.54
N ILE A 9 7.74 0.77 26.89
CA ILE A 9 7.20 -0.54 26.44
C ILE A 9 7.53 -0.82 24.96
N LEU A 10 7.97 0.18 24.18
CA LEU A 10 8.44 0.02 22.80
C LEU A 10 9.99 -0.03 22.68
N ASN A 11 10.68 -0.34 23.79
CA ASN A 11 12.14 -0.52 23.80
C ASN A 11 12.53 -1.85 23.13
N ILE A 12 12.49 -1.88 21.80
CA ILE A 12 13.24 -2.85 21.00
C ILE A 12 14.72 -2.43 21.10
N PRO A 13 15.65 -3.31 21.53
CA PRO A 13 17.05 -2.94 21.63
C PRO A 13 17.60 -2.54 20.25
N GLN A 14 17.93 -1.27 20.07
CA GLN A 14 18.87 -0.84 19.04
C GLN A 14 20.27 -1.31 19.46
N ALA A 15 20.68 -2.48 18.96
CA ALA A 15 22.05 -2.95 19.05
C ALA A 15 22.51 -3.42 17.66
N ASN A 16 23.60 -2.79 17.21
CA ASN A 16 24.37 -2.96 15.98
C ASN A 16 23.83 -2.33 14.67
N PRO A 17 24.64 -1.50 13.99
CA PRO A 17 24.47 -1.26 12.55
C PRO A 17 24.85 -2.56 11.83
N ASP A 18 23.84 -3.31 11.41
CA ASP A 18 24.04 -4.40 10.46
C ASP A 18 24.51 -3.77 9.14
N PRO A 19 25.70 -4.12 8.61
CA PRO A 19 26.18 -3.60 7.33
C PRO A 19 25.35 -4.11 6.13
N LEU A 20 24.28 -4.86 6.41
CA LEU A 20 23.30 -5.36 5.45
C LEU A 20 22.01 -4.51 5.39
N ALA A 21 21.77 -3.64 6.38
CA ALA A 21 20.61 -2.74 6.38
C ALA A 21 20.80 -1.55 5.40
N ASP A 22 22.04 -1.11 5.20
CA ASP A 22 22.39 -0.08 4.22
C ASP A 22 22.31 -0.58 2.76
N THR A 23 22.26 -1.89 2.53
CA THR A 23 22.15 -2.47 1.18
C THR A 23 20.73 -2.36 0.60
N ILE A 24 19.71 -2.13 1.44
CA ILE A 24 18.30 -2.05 1.00
C ILE A 24 17.94 -0.64 0.47
N THR A 25 18.83 0.34 0.66
CA THR A 25 18.72 1.67 0.02
C THR A 25 19.68 1.85 -1.15
N ALA A 26 20.00 0.76 -1.86
CA ALA A 26 20.38 0.91 -3.26
C ALA A 26 19.16 1.52 -3.98
N SER A 27 19.28 2.78 -4.39
CA SER A 27 18.28 3.53 -5.15
C SER A 27 18.07 2.89 -6.54
N ALA A 28 17.48 1.70 -6.55
CA ALA A 28 16.88 1.15 -7.74
C ALA A 28 15.73 2.09 -8.08
N THR A 29 15.77 2.68 -9.27
CA THR A 29 14.61 3.38 -9.82
C THR A 29 13.40 2.45 -9.68
N PRO A 30 12.27 2.94 -9.15
CA PRO A 30 11.10 2.10 -8.95
C PRO A 30 10.73 1.41 -10.27
N ILE A 31 10.38 0.13 -10.22
CA ILE A 31 10.16 -0.71 -11.42
C ILE A 31 9.18 -0.06 -12.41
N LEU A 32 8.12 0.58 -11.91
CA LEU A 32 7.16 1.30 -12.75
C LEU A 32 7.78 2.47 -13.50
N GLN A 33 8.70 3.21 -12.86
CA GLN A 33 9.48 4.27 -13.51
C GLN A 33 10.35 3.73 -14.63
N GLN A 34 11.05 2.61 -14.38
CA GLN A 34 11.87 1.95 -15.41
C GLN A 34 11.01 1.49 -16.59
N LEU A 35 9.80 0.99 -16.33
CA LEU A 35 8.86 0.53 -17.35
C LEU A 35 8.33 1.73 -18.16
N GLN A 36 8.05 2.86 -17.51
CA GLN A 36 7.67 4.11 -18.16
C GLN A 36 8.76 4.65 -19.08
N ASP A 37 10.04 4.58 -18.65
CA ASP A 37 11.18 4.99 -19.47
C ASP A 37 11.30 4.09 -20.73
N LEU A 38 11.14 2.77 -20.56
CA LEU A 38 11.14 1.81 -21.68
C LEU A 38 9.99 2.04 -22.66
N LEU A 39 8.79 2.32 -22.17
CA LEU A 39 7.64 2.66 -23.02
C LEU A 39 7.86 3.97 -23.80
N THR A 40 8.49 4.95 -23.15
CA THR A 40 8.86 6.21 -23.80
C THR A 40 9.87 5.95 -24.93
N ALA A 41 10.89 5.14 -24.68
CA ALA A 41 11.86 4.75 -25.71
C ALA A 41 11.21 3.95 -26.85
N LEU A 42 10.28 3.05 -26.54
CA LEU A 42 9.50 2.29 -27.53
C LEU A 42 8.71 3.24 -28.43
N ARG A 43 8.03 4.23 -27.85
CA ARG A 43 7.21 5.21 -28.58
C ARG A 43 8.03 6.03 -29.57
N VAL A 44 9.24 6.44 -29.17
CA VAL A 44 10.17 7.16 -30.06
C VAL A 44 10.63 6.26 -31.22
N ASN A 45 10.97 5.00 -30.93
CA ASN A 45 11.40 4.04 -31.96
C ASN A 45 10.27 3.56 -32.88
N ALA A 46 9.02 3.67 -32.42
CA ALA A 46 7.84 3.32 -33.19
C ALA A 46 7.51 4.35 -34.29
N GLN A 47 8.03 5.58 -34.21
CA GLN A 47 7.69 6.65 -35.15
C GLN A 47 7.89 6.23 -36.61
N GLY A 48 6.86 6.44 -37.42
CA GLY A 48 6.85 6.07 -38.84
C GLY A 48 6.57 4.58 -39.09
N ARG A 49 6.23 3.80 -38.05
CA ARG A 49 5.84 2.39 -38.14
C ARG A 49 4.44 2.21 -37.53
N PRO A 50 3.36 2.32 -38.32
CA PRO A 50 1.99 2.44 -37.78
C PRO A 50 1.55 1.27 -36.89
N GLU A 51 1.99 0.05 -37.20
CA GLU A 51 1.72 -1.14 -36.37
C GLU A 51 2.44 -1.06 -35.01
N LEU A 52 3.70 -0.60 -35.00
CA LEU A 52 4.48 -0.43 -33.78
C LEU A 52 3.94 0.73 -32.93
N GLU A 53 3.49 1.82 -33.57
CA GLU A 53 2.85 2.94 -32.88
C GLU A 53 1.56 2.50 -32.19
N THR A 54 0.75 1.71 -32.90
CA THR A 54 -0.50 1.16 -32.37
C THR A 54 -0.23 0.25 -31.16
N LEU A 55 0.78 -0.62 -31.23
CA LEU A 55 1.18 -1.48 -30.11
C LEU A 55 1.74 -0.66 -28.94
N SER A 56 2.57 0.34 -29.21
CA SER A 56 3.12 1.24 -28.17
C SER A 56 2.02 1.97 -27.42
N GLN A 57 1.01 2.49 -28.13
CA GLN A 57 -0.14 3.16 -27.52
C GLN A 57 -1.00 2.21 -26.68
N GLN A 58 -1.17 0.96 -27.12
CA GLN A 58 -1.89 -0.05 -26.32
C GLN A 58 -1.13 -0.37 -25.05
N LEU A 59 0.19 -0.56 -25.12
CA LEU A 59 1.03 -0.79 -23.94
C LEU A 59 1.02 0.39 -22.97
N ASP A 60 1.06 1.63 -23.47
CA ASP A 60 0.94 2.84 -22.65
C ASP A 60 -0.38 2.86 -21.86
N ARG A 61 -1.50 2.52 -22.50
CA ARG A 61 -2.81 2.43 -21.83
C ARG A 61 -2.80 1.34 -20.76
N ARG A 62 -2.28 0.15 -21.09
CA ARG A 62 -2.19 -0.96 -20.14
C ARG A 62 -1.30 -0.64 -18.95
N TYR A 63 -0.21 0.08 -19.17
CA TYR A 63 0.63 0.57 -18.08
C TYR A 63 -0.12 1.51 -17.14
N LEU A 64 -0.88 2.47 -17.69
CA LEU A 64 -1.69 3.38 -16.88
C LEU A 64 -2.79 2.63 -16.12
N ASP A 65 -3.46 1.66 -16.74
CA ASP A 65 -4.46 0.82 -16.07
C ASP A 65 -3.84 0.05 -14.88
N VAL A 66 -2.62 -0.48 -15.06
CA VAL A 66 -1.87 -1.19 -14.02
C VAL A 66 -1.46 -0.25 -12.88
N ASP A 67 -0.88 0.89 -13.22
CA ASP A 67 -0.44 1.90 -12.25
C ASP A 67 -1.60 2.45 -11.42
N GLU A 68 -2.74 2.74 -12.06
CA GLU A 68 -3.95 3.20 -11.37
C GLU A 68 -4.49 2.11 -10.44
N SER A 69 -4.64 0.87 -10.92
CA SER A 69 -5.14 -0.25 -10.12
C SER A 69 -4.25 -0.55 -8.91
N ILE A 70 -2.93 -0.54 -9.08
CA ILE A 70 -1.98 -0.72 -7.97
C ILE A 70 -2.10 0.45 -6.99
N THR A 71 -2.04 1.69 -7.48
CA THR A 71 -2.11 2.90 -6.63
C THR A 71 -3.39 2.93 -5.80
N ARG A 72 -4.54 2.70 -6.44
CA ARG A 72 -5.84 2.65 -5.75
C ARG A 72 -5.92 1.46 -4.81
N GLY A 73 -5.41 0.30 -5.21
CA GLY A 73 -5.31 -0.89 -4.37
C GLY A 73 -4.53 -0.61 -3.07
N THR A 74 -3.36 0.01 -3.19
CA THR A 74 -2.54 0.42 -2.05
C THR A 74 -3.23 1.45 -1.16
N MET A 75 -3.96 2.42 -1.73
CA MET A 75 -4.75 3.37 -0.94
C MET A 75 -5.82 2.67 -0.10
N HIS A 76 -6.57 1.73 -0.68
CA HIS A 76 -7.57 0.95 0.07
C HIS A 76 -6.92 0.13 1.20
N LEU A 77 -5.76 -0.49 0.96
CA LEU A 77 -5.02 -1.19 2.02
C LEU A 77 -4.56 -0.23 3.13
N HIS A 78 -4.15 0.98 2.76
CA HIS A 78 -3.77 2.02 3.72
C HIS A 78 -4.96 2.47 4.57
N TYR A 79 -6.13 2.72 3.96
CA TYR A 79 -7.35 3.05 4.70
C TYR A 79 -7.80 1.93 5.62
N ALA A 80 -7.74 0.67 5.18
CA ALA A 80 -8.01 -0.48 6.04
C ALA A 80 -7.10 -0.48 7.28
N SER A 81 -5.81 -0.20 7.10
CA SER A 81 -4.84 -0.12 8.19
C SER A 81 -5.15 1.03 9.15
N GLN A 82 -5.46 2.23 8.63
CA GLN A 82 -5.86 3.39 9.45
C GLN A 82 -7.14 3.10 10.25
N ASN A 83 -8.15 2.51 9.61
CA ASN A 83 -9.41 2.14 10.25
C ASN A 83 -9.17 1.14 11.39
N LEU A 84 -8.36 0.11 11.14
CA LEU A 84 -8.02 -0.88 12.16
C LEU A 84 -7.24 -0.25 13.32
N HIS A 85 -6.32 0.67 13.04
CA HIS A 85 -5.60 1.40 14.08
C HIS A 85 -6.54 2.28 14.93
N ALA A 86 -7.48 2.99 14.30
CA ALA A 86 -8.49 3.78 15.01
C ALA A 86 -9.37 2.90 15.91
N LEU A 87 -9.79 1.72 15.43
CA LEU A 87 -10.55 0.75 16.23
C LEU A 87 -9.75 0.25 17.45
N LEU A 88 -8.47 -0.08 17.27
CA LEU A 88 -7.61 -0.49 18.38
C LEU A 88 -7.48 0.61 19.43
N THR A 89 -7.28 1.86 19.00
CA THR A 89 -7.22 3.02 19.90
C THR A 89 -8.52 3.23 20.65
N LEU A 90 -9.68 3.07 19.98
CA LEU A 90 -11.00 3.17 20.62
C LEU A 90 -11.19 2.07 21.67
N MET A 91 -10.84 0.82 21.35
CA MET A 91 -10.93 -0.30 22.29
C MET A 91 -9.99 -0.13 23.49
N GLN A 92 -8.79 0.42 23.29
CA GLN A 92 -7.86 0.75 24.38
C GLN A 92 -8.35 1.90 25.27
N SER A 93 -9.20 2.77 24.72
CA SER A 93 -9.78 3.91 25.44
C SER A 93 -11.11 3.57 26.12
N CYS A 94 -11.66 2.37 25.86
CA CYS A 94 -12.88 1.91 26.51
C CYS A 94 -12.62 1.56 27.99
N PRO A 95 -13.53 1.95 28.90
CA PRO A 95 -13.44 1.52 30.30
C PRO A 95 -13.52 -0.01 30.41
N GLU A 96 -12.83 -0.59 31.39
CA GLU A 96 -12.70 -2.06 31.59
C GLU A 96 -14.05 -2.80 31.68
N ASP A 97 -15.13 -2.11 32.06
CA ASP A 97 -16.48 -2.68 32.17
C ASP A 97 -17.30 -2.62 30.86
N SER A 98 -16.80 -1.96 29.82
CA SER A 98 -17.48 -1.82 28.54
C SER A 98 -17.25 -3.06 27.68
N THR A 99 -18.25 -3.94 27.62
CA THR A 99 -18.21 -5.10 26.74
C THR A 99 -18.84 -4.76 25.38
N LEU A 100 -18.08 -4.99 24.31
CA LEU A 100 -18.62 -4.98 22.95
C LEU A 100 -19.24 -6.34 22.65
N ASN A 101 -20.48 -6.35 22.18
CA ASN A 101 -21.08 -7.58 21.69
C ASN A 101 -20.60 -7.91 20.26
N CYS A 102 -20.84 -9.14 19.81
CA CYS A 102 -20.40 -9.60 18.49
C CYS A 102 -20.95 -8.72 17.34
N ASP A 103 -22.19 -8.25 17.42
CA ASP A 103 -22.80 -7.41 16.37
C ASP A 103 -22.13 -6.04 16.26
N GLN A 104 -21.73 -5.46 17.38
CA GLN A 104 -20.98 -4.20 17.44
C GLN A 104 -19.58 -4.39 16.87
N ILE A 105 -18.90 -5.49 17.20
CA ILE A 105 -17.58 -5.83 16.65
C ILE A 105 -17.66 -5.99 15.12
N VAL A 106 -18.67 -6.72 14.63
CA VAL A 106 -18.89 -6.89 13.18
C VAL A 106 -19.11 -5.53 12.51
N THR A 107 -19.95 -4.67 13.11
CA THR A 107 -20.23 -3.33 12.59
C THR A 107 -18.96 -2.47 12.53
N LEU A 108 -18.11 -2.55 13.55
CA LEU A 108 -16.84 -1.82 13.62
C LEU A 108 -15.82 -2.32 12.59
N LEU A 109 -15.77 -3.64 12.34
CA LEU A 109 -14.83 -4.24 11.39
C LEU A 109 -15.30 -4.16 9.93
N GLU A 110 -16.58 -3.91 9.68
CA GLU A 110 -17.15 -3.87 8.34
C GLU A 110 -16.44 -2.87 7.39
N PRO A 111 -16.11 -1.63 7.79
CA PRO A 111 -15.33 -0.73 6.94
C PRO A 111 -13.94 -1.27 6.60
N VAL A 112 -13.25 -1.93 7.54
CA VAL A 112 -11.95 -2.56 7.28
C VAL A 112 -12.10 -3.67 6.25
N ARG A 113 -13.13 -4.52 6.38
CA ARG A 113 -13.42 -5.58 5.42
C ARG A 113 -13.69 -5.03 4.02
N GLN A 114 -14.47 -3.95 3.91
CA GLN A 114 -14.80 -3.32 2.63
C GLN A 114 -13.55 -2.78 1.93
N GLU A 115 -12.70 -2.07 2.66
CA GLU A 115 -11.44 -1.55 2.13
C GLU A 115 -10.50 -2.67 1.68
N LEU A 116 -10.33 -3.73 2.48
CA LEU A 116 -9.50 -4.88 2.10
C LEU A 116 -10.04 -5.58 0.84
N GLN A 117 -11.36 -5.74 0.72
CA GLN A 117 -11.97 -6.35 -0.46
C GLN A 117 -11.83 -5.48 -1.71
N ALA A 118 -11.99 -4.15 -1.58
CA ALA A 118 -11.79 -3.22 -2.67
C ALA A 118 -10.32 -3.23 -3.15
N GLY A 119 -9.38 -3.14 -2.21
CA GLY A 119 -7.95 -3.20 -2.49
C GLY A 119 -7.54 -4.51 -3.17
N HIS A 120 -7.99 -5.65 -2.65
CA HIS A 120 -7.73 -6.97 -3.22
C HIS A 120 -8.26 -7.07 -4.67
N ARG A 121 -9.49 -6.62 -4.94
CA ARG A 121 -10.05 -6.67 -6.30
C ARG A 121 -9.23 -5.85 -7.30
N LEU A 122 -8.77 -4.66 -6.91
CA LEU A 122 -7.99 -3.79 -7.78
C LEU A 122 -6.60 -4.39 -8.07
N VAL A 123 -5.90 -4.86 -7.04
CA VAL A 123 -4.57 -5.49 -7.21
C VAL A 123 -4.66 -6.77 -8.04
N CYS A 124 -5.63 -7.66 -7.75
CA CYS A 124 -5.81 -8.89 -8.53
C CYS A 124 -6.32 -8.67 -9.95
N SER A 125 -6.81 -7.48 -10.30
CA SER A 125 -7.24 -7.20 -11.67
C SER A 125 -6.06 -7.01 -12.63
N VAL A 126 -4.85 -6.82 -12.09
CA VAL A 126 -3.63 -6.48 -12.83
C VAL A 126 -2.44 -7.39 -12.53
N MET A 127 -2.62 -8.39 -11.66
CA MET A 127 -1.68 -9.51 -11.41
C MET A 127 -2.14 -10.75 -12.17
#